data_AF-A0A520QW14-F1
#
_entry.id   AF-A0A520QW14-F1
#
_cell.length_a   1.000
_cell.length_b   1.000
_cell.length_c   1.000
_cell.angle_alpha   90.00
_cell.angle_beta   90.00
_cell.angle_gamma   90.00
#
_symmetry.space_group_name_H-M   'P 1'
#
loop_
_entity.id
_entity.type
_entity.pdbx_description
1 polymer ?
#
loop_
_entity_poly.entity_id
_entity_poly.type
_entity_poly.pdbx_seq_one_letter_code
_entity_poly.pdbx_strand_id
1 'polypeptide(L)'
;MRSPSRERLAGALFAAALLVACGEASVAAPDVPDAPPEREAEPAVALLDEAQGDVRFSAAGVATWTPTARGRSLRAADAIQTMEGGRAGIRFHRDGSTVRLAPMTTLRVPEQPPRVTRLRHLSGRMVARLDPSAENARLEVALPPGDLVIETEQGAGADAYVEAQVEVDRGHTEIALLHGRARLQRSEGAPVEIEENSFVSVAPDGEILDEGASIPAPTLTVPEDGATVRTRQSTTLRWEPVDDAESYRVFVARGEEDTETHSVVEPSLPLTAPSGPLRWWVRGVRGDAAGRASDARTLTLDVDRIPPALSLSRPTPSAVVHGPRVTISGATEVGALVDINGQPAEVGGDGRFEATQAVPLGLTNVVVRVTDDLGNSRVMTRPVLRDR
;
A
#
# COMPACT_ATOMS: atom_id res chain seq x y z
N MET A 1 -61.64 -15.08 33.10
CA MET A 1 -61.77 -14.59 34.49
C MET A 1 -61.65 -13.07 34.45
N ARG A 2 -62.80 -12.37 34.55
CA ARG A 2 -63.12 -11.35 35.58
C ARG A 2 -62.03 -10.24 35.66
N SER A 3 -62.15 -9.05 35.06
CA SER A 3 -63.04 -7.89 35.41
C SER A 3 -63.22 -7.71 36.93
N PRO A 4 -63.28 -6.49 37.51
CA PRO A 4 -63.86 -5.26 36.94
C PRO A 4 -63.01 -4.01 37.36
N SER A 5 -63.40 -2.73 37.39
CA SER A 5 -64.65 -1.98 37.25
C SER A 5 -64.28 -0.50 37.17
N ARG A 6 -64.99 0.22 36.30
CA ARG A 6 -65.18 1.67 36.39
C ARG A 6 -65.97 2.00 37.66
N GLU A 7 -65.75 3.18 38.24
CA GLU A 7 -66.85 3.97 38.79
C GLU A 7 -66.57 5.48 38.68
N ARG A 8 -67.60 6.18 38.20
CA ARG A 8 -67.74 7.63 38.04
C ARG A 8 -68.47 8.17 39.27
N LEU A 9 -68.25 9.44 39.62
CA LEU A 9 -69.24 10.46 40.08
C LEU A 9 -68.43 11.71 40.48
N ALA A 10 -68.52 12.91 39.89
CA ALA A 10 -69.63 13.83 39.57
C ALA A 10 -70.14 14.67 40.77
N GLY A 11 -70.09 16.00 40.60
CA GLY A 11 -70.74 17.05 41.42
C GLY A 11 -69.88 17.64 42.55
N ALA A 12 -69.93 18.92 42.93
CA ALA A 12 -70.60 20.14 42.46
C ALA A 12 -70.05 21.31 43.33
N LEU A 13 -69.65 22.44 42.73
CA LEU A 13 -70.20 23.80 42.94
C LEU A 13 -70.37 24.25 44.41
N PHE A 14 -69.60 25.24 44.90
CA PHE A 14 -69.93 26.69 44.89
C PHE A 14 -68.88 27.52 45.66
N ALA A 15 -68.78 28.78 45.27
CA ALA A 15 -67.80 29.78 45.67
C ALA A 15 -67.88 30.25 47.14
N ALA A 16 -66.73 30.65 47.68
CA ALA A 16 -66.64 31.67 48.73
C ALA A 16 -65.45 32.59 48.42
N ALA A 17 -65.76 33.86 48.18
CA ALA A 17 -64.80 34.93 48.00
C ALA A 17 -64.20 35.32 49.36
N LEU A 18 -62.87 35.48 49.42
CA LEU A 18 -62.22 36.36 50.39
C LEU A 18 -61.12 37.14 49.66
N LEU A 19 -61.38 38.42 49.41
CA LEU A 19 -60.34 39.44 49.24
C LEU A 19 -59.58 39.55 50.57
N VAL A 20 -58.24 39.49 50.56
CA VAL A 20 -57.36 40.39 51.34
C VAL A 20 -55.92 40.30 50.78
N ALA A 21 -55.46 41.47 50.32
CA ALA A 21 -54.13 42.09 50.38
C ALA A 21 -52.83 41.36 49.97
N CYS A 22 -52.07 42.11 49.17
CA CYS A 22 -50.70 41.89 48.72
C CYS A 22 -49.70 41.51 49.82
N GLY A 23 -48.82 40.58 49.48
CA GLY A 23 -47.51 40.39 50.09
C GLY A 23 -46.63 39.65 49.10
N GLU A 24 -45.78 40.36 48.36
CA GLU A 24 -44.69 39.75 47.60
C GLU A 24 -43.74 39.08 48.58
N ALA A 25 -43.76 37.76 48.61
CA ALA A 25 -42.71 36.95 49.20
C ALA A 25 -42.06 36.16 48.06
N SER A 26 -40.93 36.68 47.57
CA SER A 26 -40.02 35.97 46.68
C SER A 26 -39.51 34.72 47.41
N VAL A 27 -40.02 33.55 47.04
CA VAL A 27 -39.48 32.27 47.48
C VAL A 27 -38.30 31.95 46.56
N ALA A 28 -37.09 31.98 47.12
CA ALA A 28 -35.87 31.56 46.43
C ALA A 28 -36.02 30.11 45.94
N ALA A 29 -35.74 29.90 44.66
CA ALA A 29 -35.52 28.56 44.11
C ALA A 29 -34.29 27.93 44.77
N PRO A 30 -34.25 26.60 44.96
CA PRO A 30 -33.05 25.94 45.45
C PRO A 30 -31.90 26.13 44.46
N ASP A 31 -30.71 26.46 44.96
CA ASP A 31 -29.47 26.52 44.18
C ASP A 31 -29.29 25.20 43.42
N VAL A 32 -29.43 25.28 42.10
CA VAL A 32 -28.93 24.26 41.19
C VAL A 32 -27.40 24.38 41.29
N PRO A 33 -26.67 23.32 41.70
CA PRO A 33 -25.21 23.39 41.69
C PRO A 33 -24.79 23.71 40.26
N ASP A 34 -23.93 24.74 40.12
CA ASP A 34 -23.34 25.14 38.85
C ASP A 34 -22.97 23.90 38.03
N ALA A 35 -23.35 23.91 36.75
CA ALA A 35 -22.86 22.93 35.80
C ALA A 35 -21.33 22.85 35.96
N PRO A 36 -20.74 21.64 36.00
CA PRO A 36 -19.30 21.51 36.11
C PRO A 36 -18.67 22.34 34.99
N PRO A 37 -17.59 23.11 35.26
CA PRO A 37 -17.02 24.00 34.26
C PRO A 37 -16.76 23.19 33.00
N GLU A 38 -17.33 23.65 31.88
CA GLU A 38 -16.95 23.18 30.56
C GLU A 38 -15.42 23.25 30.53
N ARG A 39 -14.76 22.08 30.51
CA ARG A 39 -13.31 22.03 30.35
C ARG A 39 -12.98 22.89 29.14
N GLU A 40 -12.27 23.99 29.37
CA GLU A 40 -11.70 24.80 28.29
C GLU A 40 -11.09 23.83 27.28
N ALA A 41 -11.56 23.93 26.03
CA ALA A 41 -11.20 23.01 24.98
C ALA A 41 -9.67 23.04 24.80
N GLU A 42 -8.98 22.05 25.37
CA GLU A 42 -7.53 21.95 25.25
C GLU A 42 -7.11 22.05 23.77
N PRO A 43 -6.04 22.81 23.47
CA PRO A 43 -5.61 23.02 22.10
C PRO A 43 -5.24 21.70 21.45
N ALA A 44 -5.54 21.60 20.15
CA ALA A 44 -5.07 20.47 19.36
C ALA A 44 -3.54 20.43 19.35
N VAL A 45 -2.98 19.24 19.51
CA VAL A 45 -1.53 19.00 19.55
C VAL A 45 -1.02 18.41 18.23
N ALA A 46 -1.91 17.81 17.45
CA ALA A 46 -1.60 17.24 16.15
C ALA A 46 -2.79 17.32 15.17
N LEU A 47 -2.48 17.06 13.90
CA LEU A 47 -3.43 16.97 12.80
C LEU A 47 -3.28 15.62 12.11
N LEU A 48 -4.41 14.98 11.80
CA LEU A 48 -4.46 13.84 10.89
C LEU A 48 -4.29 14.36 9.44
N ASP A 49 -3.07 14.33 8.90
CA ASP A 49 -2.75 14.89 7.58
C ASP A 49 -2.96 13.89 6.43
N GLU A 50 -3.16 12.62 6.74
CA GLU A 50 -3.57 11.56 5.82
C GLU A 50 -4.56 10.58 6.50
N ALA A 51 -5.57 10.13 5.76
CA ALA A 51 -6.47 9.04 6.17
C ALA A 51 -7.01 8.33 4.92
N GLN A 52 -6.63 7.07 4.73
CA GLN A 52 -7.04 6.22 3.61
C GLN A 52 -7.66 4.92 4.15
N GLY A 53 -8.75 4.44 3.54
CA GLY A 53 -9.44 3.22 4.00
C GLY A 53 -10.21 3.45 5.31
N ASP A 54 -10.38 2.40 6.11
CA ASP A 54 -11.07 2.47 7.41
C ASP A 54 -10.10 2.94 8.52
N VAL A 55 -10.22 4.22 8.84
CA VAL A 55 -9.51 4.90 9.93
C VAL A 55 -10.53 5.40 10.94
N ARG A 56 -10.30 5.07 12.22
CA ARG A 56 -11.20 5.38 13.32
C ARG A 56 -10.52 6.27 14.34
N PHE A 57 -11.31 7.14 14.94
CA PHE A 57 -10.93 8.08 15.99
C PHE A 57 -11.74 7.78 17.25
N SER A 58 -11.10 7.93 18.40
CA SER A 58 -11.80 8.02 19.68
C SER A 58 -11.32 9.22 20.48
N ALA A 59 -12.27 9.99 21.01
CA ALA A 59 -11.96 11.13 21.87
C ALA A 59 -11.50 10.70 23.25
N ALA A 60 -10.74 11.55 23.93
CA ALA A 60 -10.32 11.35 25.31
C ALA A 60 -11.46 10.89 26.23
N GLY A 61 -11.32 9.70 26.84
CA GLY A 61 -12.28 9.13 27.78
C GLY A 61 -13.55 8.56 27.14
N VAL A 62 -13.67 8.60 25.81
CA VAL A 62 -14.76 8.00 25.06
C VAL A 62 -14.34 6.61 24.60
N ALA A 63 -15.18 5.60 24.80
CA ALA A 63 -14.90 4.23 24.36
C ALA A 63 -15.38 3.96 22.92
N THR A 64 -16.20 4.85 22.37
CA THR A 64 -16.78 4.72 21.05
C THR A 64 -15.81 5.19 19.96
N TRP A 65 -15.51 4.30 19.03
CA TRP A 65 -14.74 4.59 17.83
C TRP A 65 -15.65 5.09 16.71
N THR A 66 -15.29 6.20 16.08
CA THR A 66 -16.01 6.77 14.93
C THR A 66 -15.10 6.87 13.72
N PRO A 67 -15.59 6.61 12.49
CA PRO A 67 -14.81 6.90 11.28
C PRO A 67 -14.30 8.33 11.26
N THR A 68 -13.07 8.53 10.78
CA THR A 68 -12.46 9.86 10.67
C THR A 68 -11.84 10.05 9.28
N ALA A 69 -11.55 11.30 8.94
CA ALA A 69 -10.94 11.68 7.68
C ALA A 69 -9.80 12.68 7.89
N ARG A 70 -9.01 12.89 6.83
CA ARG A 70 -7.96 13.90 6.77
C ARG A 70 -8.48 15.26 7.25
N GLY A 71 -7.65 15.98 8.01
CA GLY A 71 -7.97 17.28 8.59
C GLY A 71 -8.49 17.21 10.03
N ARG A 72 -8.64 16.01 10.61
CA ARG A 72 -9.05 15.85 12.01
C ARG A 72 -7.97 16.36 12.96
N SER A 73 -8.31 17.34 13.80
CA SER A 73 -7.46 17.76 14.92
C SER A 73 -7.48 16.73 16.04
N LEU A 74 -6.30 16.46 16.62
CA LEU A 74 -6.10 15.53 17.74
C LEU A 74 -5.66 16.31 18.98
N ARG A 75 -6.26 15.98 20.11
CA ARG A 75 -5.96 16.54 21.43
C ARG A 75 -5.26 15.50 22.30
N ALA A 76 -4.76 15.93 23.45
CA ALA A 76 -4.27 15.02 24.45
C ALA A 76 -5.35 13.99 24.83
N ALA A 77 -4.89 12.77 25.08
CA ALA A 77 -5.66 11.56 25.37
C ALA A 77 -6.56 11.00 24.24
N ASP A 78 -6.61 11.61 23.06
CA ASP A 78 -7.28 11.07 21.87
C ASP A 78 -6.55 9.84 21.31
N ALA A 79 -7.27 9.00 20.56
CA ALA A 79 -6.74 7.78 19.96
C ALA A 79 -7.12 7.66 18.48
N ILE A 80 -6.24 7.03 17.70
CA ILE A 80 -6.41 6.70 16.30
C ILE A 80 -6.19 5.20 16.12
N GLN A 81 -7.04 4.58 15.31
CA GLN A 81 -6.93 3.17 14.95
C GLN A 81 -7.12 3.02 13.44
N THR A 82 -6.17 2.35 12.78
CA THR A 82 -6.30 1.90 11.39
C THR A 82 -6.76 0.44 11.38
N MET A 83 -7.73 0.13 10.54
CA MET A 83 -8.23 -1.25 10.37
C MET A 83 -7.51 -1.95 9.21
N GLU A 84 -8.03 -3.10 8.78
CA GLU A 84 -7.60 -3.77 7.55
C GLU A 84 -7.74 -2.83 6.35
N GLY A 85 -6.67 -2.68 5.56
CA GLY A 85 -6.60 -1.72 4.44
C GLY A 85 -6.51 -0.23 4.85
N GLY A 86 -6.65 0.10 6.14
CA GLY A 86 -6.59 1.47 6.66
C GLY A 86 -5.16 2.00 6.80
N ARG A 87 -4.93 3.27 6.47
CA ARG A 87 -3.65 3.98 6.64
C ARG A 87 -3.90 5.40 7.13
N ALA A 88 -3.00 5.91 7.95
CA ALA A 88 -3.14 7.25 8.51
C ALA A 88 -1.79 7.96 8.64
N GLY A 89 -1.79 9.27 8.50
CA GLY A 89 -0.66 10.16 8.74
C GLY A 89 -1.03 11.18 9.80
N ILE A 90 -0.16 11.37 10.79
CA ILE A 90 -0.32 12.33 11.87
C ILE A 90 0.87 13.28 11.84
N ARG A 91 0.60 14.58 11.92
CA ARG A 91 1.62 15.64 12.05
C ARG A 91 1.43 16.42 13.34
N PHE A 92 2.46 16.48 14.17
CA PHE A 92 2.42 17.23 15.41
C PHE A 92 2.72 18.71 15.17
N HIS A 93 1.96 19.59 15.84
CA HIS A 93 2.07 21.03 15.63
C HIS A 93 3.34 21.64 16.25
N ARG A 94 3.89 21.01 17.30
CA ARG A 94 5.02 21.53 18.07
C ARG A 94 6.31 21.53 17.27
N ASP A 95 6.72 20.35 16.80
CA ASP A 95 8.02 20.10 16.18
C ASP A 95 7.90 19.68 14.71
N GLY A 96 6.68 19.58 14.19
CA GLY A 96 6.43 19.11 12.83
C GLY A 96 6.66 17.61 12.64
N SER A 97 6.95 16.86 13.71
CA SER A 97 7.17 15.42 13.63
C SER A 97 5.97 14.72 13.01
N THR A 98 6.27 13.68 12.22
CA THR A 98 5.25 12.95 11.47
C THR A 98 5.25 11.48 11.86
N VAL A 99 4.05 10.89 11.88
CA VAL A 99 3.85 9.48 12.21
C VAL A 99 2.93 8.88 11.16
N ARG A 100 3.40 7.85 10.45
CA ARG A 100 2.60 7.09 9.49
C ARG A 100 2.21 5.75 10.10
N LEU A 101 0.92 5.45 10.11
CA LEU A 101 0.34 4.22 10.63
C LEU A 101 0.07 3.24 9.49
N ALA A 102 0.58 2.02 9.61
CA ALA A 102 0.21 0.91 8.73
C ALA A 102 -1.22 0.42 9.05
N PRO A 103 -1.80 -0.50 8.25
CA PRO A 103 -3.02 -1.20 8.65
C PRO A 103 -2.90 -1.86 10.02
N MET A 104 -4.03 -2.08 10.70
CA MET A 104 -4.11 -2.77 11.98
C MET A 104 -3.26 -2.14 13.10
N THR A 105 -3.17 -0.82 13.12
CA THR A 105 -2.32 -0.07 14.06
C THR A 105 -3.16 0.78 14.99
N THR A 106 -2.86 0.73 16.29
CA THR A 106 -3.55 1.54 17.31
C THR A 106 -2.54 2.45 18.00
N LEU A 107 -2.83 3.74 18.01
CA LEU A 107 -2.02 4.76 18.64
C LEU A 107 -2.89 5.63 19.55
N ARG A 108 -2.29 6.12 20.64
CA ARG A 108 -2.87 7.14 21.49
C ARG A 108 -1.92 8.34 21.56
N VAL A 109 -2.49 9.53 21.68
CA VAL A 109 -1.78 10.79 21.92
C VAL A 109 -1.85 11.08 23.41
N PRO A 110 -0.80 10.88 24.23
CA PRO A 110 -0.82 11.23 25.65
C PRO A 110 -0.83 12.75 25.87
N GLU A 111 -0.86 13.15 27.13
CA GLU A 111 -0.51 14.53 27.52
C GLU A 111 0.89 14.87 27.00
N GLN A 112 1.06 16.11 26.53
CA GLN A 112 2.30 16.58 25.91
C GLN A 112 3.14 17.36 26.93
N PRO A 113 4.26 16.80 27.43
CA PRO A 113 5.12 17.55 28.35
C PRO A 113 5.71 18.80 27.69
N PRO A 114 6.16 19.80 28.47
CA PRO A 114 6.85 20.95 27.91
C PRO A 114 8.06 20.50 27.07
N ARG A 115 8.14 20.99 25.83
CA ARG A 115 9.23 20.71 24.86
C ARG A 115 9.39 19.25 24.42
N VAL A 116 8.44 18.36 24.74
CA VAL A 116 8.45 16.97 24.29
C VAL A 116 7.18 16.71 23.50
N THR A 117 7.34 16.14 22.30
CA THR A 117 6.23 15.51 21.60
C THR A 117 6.15 14.07 22.06
N ARG A 118 5.00 13.64 22.54
CA ARG A 118 4.82 12.29 23.08
C ARG A 118 3.68 11.56 22.39
N LEU A 119 3.90 10.28 22.11
CA LEU A 119 2.87 9.39 21.61
C LEU A 119 2.96 8.04 22.32
N ARG A 120 1.90 7.24 22.26
CA ARG A 120 1.88 5.87 22.79
C ARG A 120 1.45 4.92 21.68
N HIS A 121 2.33 3.99 21.33
CA HIS A 121 2.07 2.98 20.33
C HIS A 121 1.60 1.71 21.05
N LEU A 122 0.37 1.27 20.74
CA LEU A 122 -0.30 0.19 21.48
C LEU A 122 -0.22 -1.15 20.75
N SER A 123 -0.28 -1.13 19.42
CA SER A 123 -0.22 -2.34 18.58
C SER A 123 -0.03 -1.96 17.12
N GLY A 124 0.49 -2.91 16.33
CA GLY A 124 0.65 -2.78 14.88
C GLY A 124 1.97 -2.13 14.53
N ARG A 125 2.04 -1.47 13.38
CA ARG A 125 3.28 -0.89 12.85
C ARG A 125 3.11 0.58 12.53
N MET A 126 4.10 1.37 12.93
CA MET A 126 4.20 2.78 12.55
C MET A 126 5.61 3.14 12.10
N VAL A 127 5.72 4.24 11.36
CA VAL A 127 6.98 4.93 11.08
C VAL A 127 6.90 6.33 11.67
N ALA A 128 7.79 6.65 12.60
CA ALA A 128 7.91 7.95 13.22
C ALA A 128 9.13 8.69 12.65
N ARG A 129 8.95 9.94 12.24
CA ARG A 129 10.00 10.80 11.69
C ARG A 129 10.06 12.11 12.45
N LEU A 130 11.26 12.49 12.87
CA LEU A 130 11.57 13.79 13.44
C LEU A 130 12.56 14.52 12.53
N ASP A 131 12.11 15.63 11.94
CA ASP A 131 12.95 16.51 11.13
C ASP A 131 13.72 17.49 12.04
N PRO A 132 14.87 18.01 11.58
CA PRO A 132 15.59 19.05 12.31
C PRO A 132 14.75 20.33 12.40
N SER A 133 14.81 20.99 13.55
CA SER A 133 14.03 22.20 13.83
C SER A 133 14.95 23.36 14.26
N ALA A 134 14.40 24.58 14.32
CA ALA A 134 15.15 25.75 14.80
C ALA A 134 15.56 25.63 16.29
N GLU A 135 14.87 24.77 17.04
CA GLU A 135 15.16 24.40 18.42
C GLU A 135 15.45 22.89 18.52
N ASN A 136 16.02 22.45 19.64
CA ASN A 136 16.12 21.02 19.93
C ASN A 136 14.71 20.42 19.97
N ALA A 137 14.47 19.36 19.23
CA ALA A 137 13.22 18.64 19.25
C ALA A 137 13.42 17.25 19.86
N ARG A 138 12.41 16.79 20.59
CA ARG A 138 12.40 15.49 21.26
C ARG A 138 11.04 14.83 21.06
N LEU A 139 11.07 13.67 20.41
CA LEU A 139 9.93 12.79 20.22
C LEU A 139 10.09 11.56 21.10
N GLU A 140 9.11 11.32 21.98
CA GLU A 140 9.03 10.13 22.83
C GLU A 140 7.88 9.23 22.39
N VAL A 141 8.22 7.99 22.08
CA VAL A 141 7.27 6.94 21.74
C VAL A 141 7.19 5.97 22.92
N ALA A 142 6.09 5.99 23.65
CA ALA A 142 5.82 5.03 24.71
C ALA A 142 5.43 3.67 24.11
N LEU A 143 6.16 2.64 24.51
CA LEU A 143 6.12 1.25 24.04
C LEU A 143 6.04 0.28 25.23
N PRO A 144 5.54 -0.95 25.05
CA PRO A 144 5.92 -2.03 25.94
C PRO A 144 7.35 -2.48 25.57
N PRO A 145 8.38 -2.40 26.43
CA PRO A 145 8.36 -2.10 27.86
C PRO A 145 9.00 -0.75 28.24
N GLY A 146 9.06 0.27 27.38
CA GLY A 146 9.79 1.50 27.68
C GLY A 146 9.43 2.69 26.80
N ASP A 147 10.29 3.69 26.76
CA ASP A 147 10.15 4.84 25.88
C ASP A 147 11.27 4.85 24.85
N LEU A 148 10.93 4.81 23.56
CA LEU A 148 11.87 5.14 22.49
C LEU A 148 12.00 6.66 22.41
N VAL A 149 13.21 7.16 22.60
CA VAL A 149 13.57 8.57 22.63
C VAL A 149 14.32 8.92 21.36
N ILE A 150 13.76 9.85 20.59
CA ILE A 150 14.32 10.38 19.35
C ILE A 150 14.57 11.88 19.58
N GLU A 151 15.79 12.34 19.31
CA GLU A 151 16.20 13.72 19.54
C GLU A 151 16.93 14.26 18.30
N THR A 152 16.67 15.53 17.97
CA THR A 152 17.44 16.28 16.98
C THR A 152 18.09 17.50 17.64
N GLU A 153 19.32 17.80 17.24
CA GLU A 153 20.09 18.92 17.77
C GLU A 153 19.82 20.21 16.96
N GLN A 154 19.82 21.34 17.65
CA GLN A 154 19.68 22.66 17.02
C GLN A 154 20.80 22.89 16.00
N GLY A 155 20.41 23.35 14.80
CA GLY A 155 21.37 23.68 13.74
C GLY A 155 21.94 22.46 13.02
N ALA A 156 21.39 21.27 13.26
CA ALA A 156 21.66 20.11 12.43
C ALA A 156 21.29 20.40 10.96
N GLY A 157 22.09 19.88 10.03
CA GLY A 157 21.88 20.11 8.60
C GLY A 157 20.51 19.62 8.11
N ALA A 158 20.05 20.10 6.96
CA ALA A 158 18.73 19.74 6.42
C ALA A 158 18.53 18.21 6.24
N ASP A 159 19.63 17.46 6.10
CA ASP A 159 19.63 15.99 5.94
C ASP A 159 19.65 15.23 7.29
N ALA A 160 19.73 15.94 8.43
CA ALA A 160 19.85 15.36 9.77
C ALA A 160 18.48 15.14 10.44
N TYR A 161 17.65 14.31 9.79
CA TYR A 161 16.41 13.81 10.41
C TYR A 161 16.66 12.51 11.18
N VAL A 162 15.67 12.03 11.93
CA VAL A 162 15.68 10.68 12.50
C VAL A 162 14.38 9.99 12.09
N GLU A 163 14.48 8.75 11.63
CA GLU A 163 13.31 7.97 11.21
C GLU A 163 13.38 6.56 11.81
N ALA A 164 12.32 6.17 12.52
CA ALA A 164 12.20 4.90 13.21
C ALA A 164 10.95 4.16 12.76
N GLN A 165 11.10 2.90 12.37
CA GLN A 165 9.98 1.97 12.23
C GLN A 165 9.80 1.22 13.55
N VAL A 166 8.57 1.15 14.04
CA VAL A 166 8.25 0.43 15.28
C VAL A 166 7.09 -0.51 15.05
N GLU A 167 7.26 -1.77 15.41
CA GLU A 167 6.23 -2.82 15.36
C GLU A 167 5.99 -3.35 16.78
N VAL A 168 4.72 -3.36 17.21
CA VAL A 168 4.30 -3.79 18.54
C VAL A 168 3.27 -4.90 18.41
N ASP A 169 3.64 -6.08 18.90
CA ASP A 169 2.80 -7.26 18.96
C ASP A 169 2.62 -7.73 20.42
N ARG A 170 1.84 -8.80 20.62
CA ARG A 170 1.59 -9.35 21.97
C ARG A 170 2.84 -9.89 22.67
N GLY A 171 3.86 -10.30 21.90
CA GLY A 171 5.01 -11.03 22.41
C GLY A 171 6.34 -10.29 22.36
N HIS A 172 6.43 -9.19 21.61
CA HIS A 172 7.65 -8.39 21.50
C HIS A 172 7.34 -7.02 20.87
N THR A 173 8.27 -6.09 21.05
CA THR A 173 8.36 -4.82 20.33
C THR A 173 9.66 -4.81 19.54
N GLU A 174 9.57 -4.57 18.24
CA GLU A 174 10.72 -4.37 17.36
C GLU A 174 10.85 -2.89 17.00
N ILE A 175 12.06 -2.36 17.12
CA ILE A 175 12.41 -0.99 16.73
C ILE A 175 13.55 -1.08 15.73
N ALA A 176 13.29 -0.66 14.49
CA ALA A 176 14.28 -0.56 13.44
C ALA A 176 14.55 0.91 13.13
N LEU A 177 15.80 1.31 13.17
CA LEU A 177 16.20 2.69 12.97
C LEU A 177 16.71 2.90 11.54
N LEU A 178 15.95 3.71 10.80
CA LEU A 178 16.08 3.85 9.36
C LEU A 178 17.07 4.95 8.98
N HIS A 179 17.18 5.97 9.83
CA HIS A 179 18.08 7.10 9.66
C HIS A 179 18.38 7.72 11.02
N GLY A 180 19.62 8.14 11.26
CA GLY A 180 20.03 8.77 12.52
C GLY A 180 20.13 7.78 13.68
N ARG A 181 20.05 8.31 14.91
CA ARG A 181 20.22 7.54 16.16
C ARG A 181 19.07 7.77 17.13
N ALA A 182 18.77 6.77 17.94
CA ALA A 182 17.72 6.83 18.94
C ALA A 182 18.07 5.95 20.13
N ARG A 183 17.37 6.15 21.24
CA ARG A 183 17.60 5.42 22.48
C ARG A 183 16.32 4.78 22.98
N LEU A 184 16.33 3.48 23.20
CA LEU A 184 15.27 2.80 23.95
C LEU A 184 15.58 2.89 25.45
N GLN A 185 14.83 3.72 26.16
CA GLN A 185 14.83 3.75 27.62
C GLN A 185 13.86 2.68 28.13
N ARG A 186 14.38 1.50 28.46
CA ARG A 186 13.58 0.40 29.01
C ARG A 186 13.08 0.72 30.43
N SER A 187 11.88 0.24 30.79
CA SER A 187 11.36 0.39 32.16
C SER A 187 12.19 -0.40 33.18
N GLU A 188 12.84 -1.46 32.74
CA GLU A 188 13.78 -2.26 33.53
C GLU A 188 15.05 -2.53 32.71
N GLY A 189 16.21 -2.50 33.36
CA GLY A 189 17.51 -2.67 32.70
C GLY A 189 18.14 -1.38 32.16
N ALA A 190 19.31 -1.52 31.54
CA ALA A 190 20.06 -0.40 30.97
C ALA A 190 19.39 0.15 29.69
N PRO A 191 19.51 1.44 29.36
CA PRO A 191 19.07 1.95 28.06
C PRO A 191 19.85 1.27 26.91
N VAL A 192 19.22 1.16 25.75
CA VAL A 192 19.83 0.63 24.52
C VAL A 192 19.95 1.76 23.51
N GLU A 193 21.17 2.04 23.04
CA GLU A 193 21.39 2.92 21.89
C GLU A 193 21.14 2.12 20.62
N ILE A 194 20.35 2.67 19.71
CA ILE A 194 20.06 2.07 18.41
C ILE A 194 20.69 3.00 17.38
N GLU A 195 21.66 2.46 16.65
CA GLU A 195 22.35 3.19 15.59
C GLU A 195 21.55 3.13 14.28
N GLU A 196 21.95 3.97 13.34
CA GLU A 196 21.37 3.95 12.00
C GLU A 196 21.51 2.57 11.34
N ASN A 197 20.49 2.15 10.59
CA ASN A 197 20.42 0.83 9.96
C ASN A 197 20.63 -0.32 10.94
N SER A 198 20.16 -0.16 12.18
CA SER A 198 20.17 -1.22 13.18
C SER A 198 18.77 -1.44 13.74
N PHE A 199 18.54 -2.59 14.36
CA PHE A 199 17.29 -2.90 15.04
C PHE A 199 17.55 -3.50 16.43
N VAL A 200 16.53 -3.38 17.29
CA VAL A 200 16.44 -4.10 18.55
C VAL A 200 15.03 -4.68 18.68
N SER A 201 14.95 -5.93 19.13
CA SER A 201 13.71 -6.61 19.50
C SER A 201 13.72 -6.88 21.00
N VAL A 202 12.65 -6.48 21.68
CA VAL A 202 12.53 -6.60 23.13
C VAL A 202 11.23 -7.27 23.53
N ALA A 203 11.28 -8.13 24.55
CA ALA A 203 10.11 -8.72 25.17
C ALA A 203 9.33 -7.68 26.02
N PRO A 204 8.05 -7.94 26.35
CA PRO A 204 7.24 -7.05 27.18
C PRO A 204 7.76 -6.83 28.61
N ASP A 205 8.72 -7.62 29.07
CA ASP A 205 9.37 -7.49 30.38
C ASP A 205 10.72 -6.73 30.34
N GLY A 206 11.21 -6.36 29.15
CA GLY A 206 12.49 -5.63 29.02
C GLY A 206 13.67 -6.49 28.55
N GLU A 207 13.50 -7.82 28.46
CA GLU A 207 14.55 -8.68 27.91
C GLU A 207 14.82 -8.35 26.43
N ILE A 208 16.09 -8.23 26.04
CA ILE A 208 16.48 -8.10 24.63
C ILE A 208 16.41 -9.50 24.03
N LEU A 209 15.52 -9.66 23.05
CA LEU A 209 15.34 -10.91 22.32
C LEU A 209 16.35 -11.03 21.18
N ASP A 210 16.60 -9.93 20.47
CA ASP A 210 17.52 -9.86 19.34
C ASP A 210 17.98 -8.41 19.09
N GLU A 211 19.16 -8.23 18.51
CA GLU A 211 19.68 -6.93 18.08
C GLU A 211 20.72 -7.11 16.95
N GLY A 212 20.78 -6.16 16.02
CA GLY A 212 21.76 -6.24 14.95
C GLY A 212 21.56 -5.24 13.82
N ALA A 213 22.30 -5.45 12.72
CA ALA A 213 22.15 -4.67 11.50
C ALA A 213 20.76 -4.92 10.88
N SER A 214 20.04 -3.83 10.63
CA SER A 214 18.81 -3.84 9.85
C SER A 214 19.17 -4.07 8.39
N ILE A 215 18.58 -5.09 7.77
CA ILE A 215 18.75 -5.31 6.33
C ILE A 215 17.98 -4.19 5.60
N PRO A 216 18.65 -3.33 4.83
CA PRO A 216 18.02 -2.19 4.19
C PRO A 216 17.00 -2.65 3.13
N ALA A 217 16.08 -1.75 2.80
CA ALA A 217 15.08 -2.01 1.78
C ALA A 217 15.74 -2.12 0.39
N PRO A 218 15.49 -3.18 -0.40
CA PRO A 218 16.03 -3.27 -1.74
C PRO A 218 15.50 -2.16 -2.66
N THR A 219 16.37 -1.56 -3.48
CA THR A 219 15.97 -0.57 -4.49
C THR A 219 15.42 -1.28 -5.73
N LEU A 220 14.14 -1.09 -6.05
CA LEU A 220 13.53 -1.71 -7.23
C LEU A 220 14.05 -1.03 -8.51
N THR A 221 14.38 -1.80 -9.55
CA THR A 221 14.95 -1.26 -10.80
C THR A 221 14.02 -1.45 -11.98
N VAL A 222 13.63 -2.70 -12.29
CA VAL A 222 12.79 -3.03 -13.44
C VAL A 222 11.67 -3.98 -13.02
N PRO A 223 10.42 -3.80 -13.49
CA PRO A 223 9.94 -2.65 -14.28
C PRO A 223 9.92 -1.33 -13.50
N GLU A 224 9.89 -0.21 -14.22
CA GLU A 224 9.62 1.11 -13.64
C GLU A 224 8.22 1.12 -12.99
N ASP A 225 8.01 2.03 -12.02
CA ASP A 225 6.69 2.16 -11.40
C ASP A 225 5.64 2.62 -12.41
N GLY A 226 4.47 1.97 -12.41
CA GLY A 226 3.38 2.23 -13.35
C GLY A 226 3.61 1.69 -14.76
N ALA A 227 4.69 0.95 -15.02
CA ALA A 227 5.01 0.46 -16.36
C ALA A 227 3.96 -0.52 -16.90
N THR A 228 3.69 -0.43 -18.22
CA THR A 228 2.97 -1.48 -18.95
C THR A 228 3.98 -2.38 -19.63
N VAL A 229 4.00 -3.66 -19.25
CA VAL A 229 4.90 -4.66 -19.84
C VAL A 229 4.10 -5.58 -20.75
N ARG A 230 4.32 -5.43 -22.05
CA ARG A 230 3.79 -6.32 -23.07
C ARG A 230 4.72 -7.52 -23.22
N THR A 231 4.19 -8.73 -23.08
CA THR A 231 4.97 -9.97 -23.12
C THR A 231 4.14 -11.13 -23.65
N ARG A 232 4.81 -12.15 -24.18
CA ARG A 232 4.15 -13.39 -24.58
C ARG A 232 3.82 -14.30 -23.39
N GLN A 233 4.66 -14.31 -22.37
CA GLN A 233 4.53 -15.30 -21.29
C GLN A 233 4.97 -14.79 -19.92
N SER A 234 6.14 -14.18 -19.82
CA SER A 234 6.73 -13.79 -18.55
C SER A 234 7.43 -12.44 -18.62
N THR A 235 7.59 -11.81 -17.47
CA THR A 235 8.45 -10.65 -17.26
C THR A 235 9.52 -10.99 -16.21
N THR A 236 10.45 -10.08 -15.95
CA THR A 236 11.41 -10.20 -14.85
C THR A 236 11.31 -8.97 -13.96
N LEU A 237 11.10 -9.21 -12.66
CA LEU A 237 11.25 -8.19 -11.62
C LEU A 237 12.72 -8.16 -11.18
N ARG A 238 13.31 -6.98 -11.00
CA ARG A 238 14.71 -6.77 -10.64
C ARG A 238 14.86 -5.65 -9.61
N TRP A 239 15.86 -5.80 -8.75
CA TRP A 239 16.23 -4.82 -7.73
C TRP A 239 17.76 -4.79 -7.56
N GLU A 240 18.26 -3.80 -6.83
CA GLU A 240 19.67 -3.74 -6.44
C GLU A 240 19.94 -4.76 -5.34
N PRO A 241 21.08 -5.49 -5.39
CA PRO A 241 21.47 -6.39 -4.31
C PRO A 241 21.71 -5.61 -3.02
N VAL A 242 21.37 -6.24 -1.89
CA VAL A 242 21.60 -5.73 -0.54
C VAL A 242 22.73 -6.55 0.07
N ASP A 243 23.84 -5.91 0.44
CA ASP A 243 25.06 -6.58 0.94
C ASP A 243 24.80 -7.54 2.11
N ASP A 244 23.85 -7.18 2.97
CA ASP A 244 23.50 -7.93 4.16
C ASP A 244 22.44 -9.02 3.94
N ALA A 245 21.83 -9.10 2.76
CA ALA A 245 20.80 -10.07 2.44
C ALA A 245 21.39 -11.36 1.85
N GLU A 246 21.07 -12.51 2.46
CA GLU A 246 21.40 -13.84 1.94
C GLU A 246 20.38 -14.32 0.90
N SER A 247 19.15 -13.82 1.00
CA SER A 247 18.07 -14.07 0.05
C SER A 247 17.06 -12.92 0.07
N TYR A 248 16.03 -13.02 -0.76
CA TYR A 248 14.97 -12.05 -0.88
C TYR A 248 13.61 -12.72 -0.81
N ARG A 249 12.67 -12.02 -0.18
CA ARG A 249 11.25 -12.34 -0.25
C ARG A 249 10.56 -11.29 -1.11
N VAL A 250 10.00 -11.74 -2.22
CA VAL A 250 9.27 -10.92 -3.20
C VAL A 250 7.79 -11.16 -3.02
N PHE A 251 7.03 -10.08 -2.91
CA PHE A 251 5.59 -10.11 -2.78
C PHE A 251 4.96 -9.59 -4.07
N VAL A 252 3.96 -10.29 -4.58
CA VAL A 252 3.21 -9.91 -5.78
C VAL A 252 1.73 -9.97 -5.46
N ALA A 253 1.10 -8.81 -5.37
CA ALA A 253 -0.32 -8.66 -5.08
C ALA A 253 -1.14 -8.44 -6.36
N ARG A 254 -2.28 -9.12 -6.44
CA ARG A 254 -3.27 -9.00 -7.53
C ARG A 254 -4.64 -8.72 -6.92
N GLY A 255 -5.22 -7.55 -7.22
CA GLY A 255 -6.46 -7.15 -6.56
C GLY A 255 -6.27 -6.90 -5.05
N GLU A 256 -7.33 -7.07 -4.27
CA GLU A 256 -7.36 -6.71 -2.84
C GLU A 256 -7.04 -7.88 -1.89
N GLU A 257 -7.19 -9.14 -2.31
CA GLU A 257 -7.11 -10.30 -1.40
C GLU A 257 -5.88 -11.21 -1.64
N ASP A 258 -5.36 -11.30 -2.87
CA ASP A 258 -4.31 -12.26 -3.21
C ASP A 258 -2.92 -11.62 -3.23
N THR A 259 -2.05 -12.01 -2.28
CA THR A 259 -0.61 -11.71 -2.32
C THR A 259 0.20 -13.00 -2.38
N GLU A 260 0.84 -13.23 -3.51
CA GLU A 260 1.80 -14.31 -3.69
C GLU A 260 3.16 -13.92 -3.12
N THR A 261 3.81 -14.87 -2.46
CA THR A 261 5.14 -14.69 -1.87
C THR A 261 6.13 -15.64 -2.53
N HIS A 262 7.23 -15.10 -3.02
CA HIS A 262 8.33 -15.86 -3.62
C HIS A 262 9.61 -15.65 -2.83
N SER A 263 10.41 -16.70 -2.71
CA SER A 263 11.75 -16.63 -2.13
C SER A 263 12.79 -16.88 -3.23
N VAL A 264 13.76 -15.98 -3.36
CA VAL A 264 14.85 -16.07 -4.34
C VAL A 264 16.17 -15.66 -3.71
N VAL A 265 17.28 -16.21 -4.18
CA VAL A 265 18.63 -15.79 -3.74
C VAL A 265 19.12 -14.63 -4.59
N GLU A 266 18.88 -14.69 -5.90
CA GLU A 266 19.28 -13.66 -6.84
C GLU A 266 18.42 -12.40 -6.70
N PRO A 267 18.94 -11.20 -7.03
CA PRO A 267 18.18 -9.95 -6.99
C PRO A 267 17.23 -9.81 -8.20
N SER A 268 16.59 -10.91 -8.57
CA SER A 268 15.61 -10.97 -9.66
C SER A 268 14.61 -12.11 -9.49
N LEU A 269 13.39 -11.90 -10.00
CA LEU A 269 12.34 -12.90 -10.07
C LEU A 269 11.74 -12.95 -11.49
N PRO A 270 11.88 -14.07 -12.22
CA PRO A 270 11.07 -14.30 -13.42
C PRO A 270 9.61 -14.52 -12.99
N LEU A 271 8.71 -13.66 -13.47
CA LEU A 271 7.30 -13.68 -13.10
C LEU A 271 6.45 -14.12 -14.30
N THR A 272 5.64 -15.15 -14.10
CA THR A 272 4.56 -15.55 -15.01
C THR A 272 3.24 -15.27 -14.32
N ALA A 273 2.41 -14.42 -14.93
CA ALA A 273 1.11 -14.01 -14.39
C ALA A 273 0.16 -13.68 -15.56
N PRO A 274 -1.17 -13.70 -15.35
CA PRO A 274 -2.13 -13.28 -16.37
C PRO A 274 -2.05 -11.76 -16.65
N SER A 275 -2.68 -11.31 -17.74
CA SER A 275 -2.82 -9.87 -18.02
C SER A 275 -3.59 -9.17 -16.90
N GLY A 276 -3.17 -7.95 -16.57
CA GLY A 276 -3.81 -7.14 -15.54
C GLY A 276 -2.83 -6.34 -14.68
N PRO A 277 -3.36 -5.50 -13.77
CA PRO A 277 -2.55 -4.73 -12.84
C PRO A 277 -1.97 -5.62 -11.74
N LEU A 278 -0.73 -5.32 -11.36
CA LEU A 278 0.00 -5.96 -10.27
C LEU A 278 0.66 -4.89 -9.40
N ARG A 279 0.80 -5.19 -8.10
CA ARG A 279 1.64 -4.44 -7.17
C ARG A 279 2.70 -5.38 -6.62
N TRP A 280 3.97 -4.96 -6.56
CA TRP A 280 5.04 -5.81 -6.08
C TRP A 280 6.06 -5.05 -5.23
N TRP A 281 6.67 -5.73 -4.27
CA TRP A 281 7.70 -5.20 -3.39
C TRP A 281 8.62 -6.32 -2.91
N VAL A 282 9.79 -5.96 -2.41
CA VAL A 282 10.83 -6.92 -2.02
C VAL A 282 11.39 -6.57 -0.66
N ARG A 283 11.80 -7.58 0.12
CA ARG A 283 12.67 -7.39 1.28
C ARG A 283 13.83 -8.37 1.25
N GLY A 284 14.99 -7.94 1.76
CA GLY A 284 16.12 -8.82 2.02
C GLY A 284 15.83 -9.75 3.21
N VAL A 285 16.51 -10.89 3.26
CA VAL A 285 16.38 -11.91 4.30
C VAL A 285 17.77 -12.45 4.63
N ARG A 286 18.05 -12.65 5.92
CA ARG A 286 19.29 -13.27 6.45
C ARG A 286 18.88 -14.27 7.53
N GLY A 287 19.16 -15.56 7.33
CA GLY A 287 18.58 -16.61 8.18
C GLY A 287 17.05 -16.49 8.29
N ASP A 288 16.53 -16.41 9.52
CA ASP A 288 15.10 -16.22 9.79
C ASP A 288 14.69 -14.73 9.87
N ALA A 289 15.65 -13.80 9.91
CA ALA A 289 15.39 -12.37 9.99
C ALA A 289 15.02 -11.80 8.62
N ALA A 290 14.00 -10.94 8.59
CA ALA A 290 13.55 -10.26 7.39
C ALA A 290 13.80 -8.75 7.48
N GLY A 291 14.41 -8.19 6.44
CA GLY A 291 14.69 -6.78 6.30
C GLY A 291 13.47 -5.93 6.03
N ARG A 292 13.74 -4.63 5.87
CA ARG A 292 12.75 -3.67 5.43
C ARG A 292 12.23 -4.02 4.04
N ALA A 293 10.92 -3.82 3.85
CA ALA A 293 10.32 -3.87 2.53
C ALA A 293 10.67 -2.60 1.74
N SER A 294 10.95 -2.78 0.45
CA SER A 294 10.96 -1.70 -0.53
C SER A 294 9.60 -1.00 -0.56
N ASP A 295 9.58 0.22 -1.06
CA ASP A 295 8.35 0.77 -1.61
C ASP A 295 7.84 -0.16 -2.71
N ALA A 296 6.54 -0.29 -2.80
CA ALA A 296 5.96 -1.13 -3.82
C ALA A 296 5.85 -0.38 -5.14
N ARG A 297 6.08 -1.10 -6.22
CA ARG A 297 5.78 -0.63 -7.56
C ARG A 297 4.52 -1.26 -8.10
N THR A 298 3.84 -0.52 -8.94
CA THR A 298 2.73 -0.99 -9.76
C THR A 298 3.23 -1.29 -11.17
N LEU A 299 2.62 -2.26 -11.83
CA LEU A 299 2.81 -2.49 -13.26
C LEU A 299 1.55 -3.13 -13.85
N THR A 300 1.34 -2.97 -15.15
CA THR A 300 0.28 -3.68 -15.89
C THR A 300 0.91 -4.70 -16.83
N LEU A 301 0.59 -5.98 -16.67
CA LEU A 301 0.97 -6.99 -17.66
C LEU A 301 -0.04 -7.02 -18.80
N ASP A 302 0.47 -6.93 -20.03
CA ASP A 302 -0.27 -7.21 -21.26
C ASP A 302 0.28 -8.52 -21.86
N VAL A 303 -0.33 -9.64 -21.48
CA VAL A 303 0.06 -10.96 -21.98
C VAL A 303 -0.66 -11.24 -23.29
N ASP A 304 0.09 -11.24 -24.38
CA ASP A 304 -0.43 -11.53 -25.71
C ASP A 304 0.24 -12.78 -26.30
N ARG A 305 -0.60 -13.79 -26.53
CA ARG A 305 -0.22 -15.09 -27.11
C ARG A 305 -0.91 -15.36 -28.44
N ILE A 306 -1.62 -14.37 -28.99
CA ILE A 306 -2.47 -14.52 -30.14
C ILE A 306 -1.61 -14.24 -31.38
N PRO A 307 -1.39 -15.24 -32.26
CA PRO A 307 -0.67 -14.98 -33.50
C PRO A 307 -1.48 -14.07 -34.43
N PRO A 308 -0.79 -13.22 -35.24
CA PRO A 308 -1.44 -12.38 -36.23
C PRO A 308 -2.43 -13.14 -37.11
N ALA A 309 -3.51 -12.47 -37.49
CA ALA A 309 -4.37 -12.97 -38.56
C ALA A 309 -3.57 -13.19 -39.86
N LEU A 310 -3.84 -14.28 -40.58
CA LEU A 310 -3.23 -14.57 -41.88
C LEU A 310 -4.29 -15.06 -42.85
N SER A 311 -4.37 -14.40 -44.02
CA SER A 311 -5.17 -14.84 -45.16
C SER A 311 -4.33 -14.84 -46.44
N LEU A 312 -4.53 -15.85 -47.30
CA LEU A 312 -3.92 -15.89 -48.64
C LEU A 312 -5.02 -15.81 -49.69
N SER A 313 -4.93 -14.79 -50.53
CA SER A 313 -5.82 -14.58 -51.68
C SER A 313 -5.27 -15.24 -52.95
N ARG A 314 -3.93 -15.29 -53.10
CA ARG A 314 -3.26 -16.01 -54.18
C ARG A 314 -2.07 -16.80 -53.64
N PRO A 315 -1.80 -18.01 -54.16
CA PRO A 315 -2.68 -18.76 -55.06
C PRO A 315 -3.98 -19.20 -54.37
N THR A 316 -5.05 -19.36 -55.16
CA THR A 316 -6.28 -19.98 -54.67
C THR A 316 -6.03 -21.44 -54.28
N PRO A 317 -6.85 -22.06 -53.42
CA PRO A 317 -6.77 -23.50 -53.17
C PRO A 317 -6.71 -24.29 -54.49
N SER A 318 -5.81 -25.28 -54.58
CA SER A 318 -5.61 -26.14 -55.76
C SER A 318 -5.20 -25.41 -57.05
N ALA A 319 -4.52 -24.26 -56.94
CA ALA A 319 -4.03 -23.53 -58.11
C ALA A 319 -3.06 -24.37 -58.96
N VAL A 320 -3.25 -24.32 -60.28
CA VAL A 320 -2.31 -24.79 -61.29
C VAL A 320 -1.61 -23.58 -61.89
N VAL A 321 -0.28 -23.63 -62.03
CA VAL A 321 0.54 -22.55 -62.61
C VAL A 321 1.31 -23.07 -63.81
N HIS A 322 1.32 -22.31 -64.90
CA HIS A 322 2.00 -22.69 -66.14
C HIS A 322 3.44 -22.16 -66.24
N GLY A 323 3.80 -21.18 -65.40
CA GLY A 323 5.11 -20.55 -65.38
C GLY A 323 6.04 -21.05 -64.26
N PRO A 324 7.34 -20.76 -64.32
CA PRO A 324 8.30 -21.12 -63.27
C PRO A 324 8.16 -20.26 -62.01
N ARG A 325 7.19 -19.35 -61.94
CA ARG A 325 6.97 -18.43 -60.83
C ARG A 325 5.49 -18.35 -60.48
N VAL A 326 5.20 -18.17 -59.20
CA VAL A 326 3.85 -17.92 -58.69
C VAL A 326 3.84 -16.63 -57.87
N THR A 327 2.83 -15.80 -58.09
CA THR A 327 2.54 -14.65 -57.23
C THR A 327 1.75 -15.12 -56.01
N ILE A 328 2.26 -14.81 -54.84
CA ILE A 328 1.67 -15.12 -53.55
C ILE A 328 1.21 -13.78 -52.97
N SER A 329 -0.09 -13.64 -52.76
CA SER A 329 -0.67 -12.43 -52.20
C SER A 329 -1.59 -12.78 -51.04
N GLY A 330 -1.57 -11.95 -50.02
CA GLY A 330 -2.35 -12.15 -48.82
C GLY A 330 -2.50 -10.88 -48.00
N ALA A 331 -3.09 -11.04 -46.82
CA ALA A 331 -3.19 -9.99 -45.82
C ALA A 331 -2.90 -10.56 -44.43
N THR A 332 -2.24 -9.74 -43.62
CA THR A 332 -1.91 -9.96 -42.21
C THR A 332 -2.15 -8.67 -41.42
N GLU A 333 -1.93 -8.70 -40.11
CA GLU A 333 -1.92 -7.48 -39.29
C GLU A 333 -0.77 -6.55 -39.68
N VAL A 334 -1.01 -5.24 -39.61
CA VAL A 334 0.00 -4.21 -39.89
C VAL A 334 1.14 -4.34 -38.89
N GLY A 335 2.38 -4.35 -39.39
CA GLY A 335 3.59 -4.48 -38.57
C GLY A 335 4.05 -5.93 -38.34
N ALA A 336 3.26 -6.94 -38.73
CA ALA A 336 3.70 -8.33 -38.68
C ALA A 336 4.80 -8.60 -39.72
N LEU A 337 5.76 -9.45 -39.36
CA LEU A 337 6.77 -9.95 -40.28
C LEU A 337 6.22 -11.14 -41.08
N VAL A 338 6.34 -11.11 -42.41
CA VAL A 338 5.93 -12.20 -43.30
C VAL A 338 7.17 -12.91 -43.87
N ASP A 339 7.19 -14.23 -43.76
CA ASP A 339 8.15 -15.11 -44.40
C ASP A 339 7.43 -16.07 -45.35
N ILE A 340 7.92 -16.17 -46.58
CA ILE A 340 7.38 -17.02 -47.65
C ILE A 340 8.49 -17.97 -48.10
N ASN A 341 8.35 -19.26 -47.80
CA ASN A 341 9.35 -20.29 -48.08
C ASN A 341 10.76 -19.93 -47.55
N GLY A 342 10.86 -19.28 -46.39
CA GLY A 342 12.14 -18.86 -45.83
C GLY A 342 12.69 -17.56 -46.42
N GLN A 343 11.89 -16.81 -47.21
CA GLN A 343 12.25 -15.49 -47.74
C GLN A 343 11.32 -14.41 -47.17
N PRO A 344 11.85 -13.30 -46.63
CA PRO A 344 11.02 -12.21 -46.11
C PRO A 344 10.22 -11.53 -47.23
N ALA A 345 8.97 -11.15 -46.91
CA ALA A 345 8.10 -10.39 -47.81
C ALA A 345 7.65 -9.08 -47.13
N GLU A 346 7.57 -8.00 -47.91
CA GLU A 346 7.11 -6.71 -47.41
C GLU A 346 5.60 -6.71 -47.15
N VAL A 347 5.21 -6.09 -46.04
CA VAL A 347 3.81 -5.84 -45.68
C VAL A 347 3.54 -4.34 -45.85
N GLY A 348 2.59 -4.00 -46.71
CA GLY A 348 2.15 -2.63 -46.91
C GLY A 348 1.43 -2.06 -45.69
N GLY A 349 1.27 -0.74 -45.65
CA GLY A 349 0.56 -0.04 -44.54
C GLY A 349 -0.92 -0.41 -44.40
N ASP A 350 -1.50 -1.13 -45.37
CA ASP A 350 -2.84 -1.70 -45.33
C ASP A 350 -2.87 -3.18 -44.89
N GLY A 351 -1.72 -3.74 -44.48
CA GLY A 351 -1.57 -5.13 -44.05
C GLY A 351 -1.48 -6.14 -45.20
N ARG A 352 -1.46 -5.69 -46.47
CA ARG A 352 -1.30 -6.59 -47.62
C ARG A 352 0.15 -6.89 -47.89
N PHE A 353 0.41 -8.11 -48.34
CA PHE A 353 1.72 -8.51 -48.85
C PHE A 353 1.57 -9.19 -50.20
N GLU A 354 2.60 -9.02 -51.03
CA GLU A 354 2.75 -9.71 -52.31
C GLU A 354 4.21 -10.08 -52.53
N ALA A 355 4.45 -11.32 -52.94
CA ALA A 355 5.78 -11.78 -53.32
C ALA A 355 5.69 -12.77 -54.49
N THR A 356 6.76 -12.85 -55.27
CA THR A 356 6.84 -13.80 -56.39
C THR A 356 7.87 -14.88 -56.10
N GLN A 357 7.41 -16.12 -55.94
CA GLN A 357 8.27 -17.27 -55.63
C GLN A 357 8.51 -18.15 -56.86
N ALA A 358 9.72 -18.68 -56.99
CA ALA A 358 10.02 -19.71 -57.99
C ALA A 358 9.37 -21.04 -57.62
N VAL A 359 8.76 -21.72 -58.60
CA VAL A 359 8.06 -23.00 -58.44
C VAL A 359 8.63 -24.03 -59.43
N PRO A 360 9.26 -25.10 -58.94
CA PRO A 360 9.66 -26.24 -59.78
C PRO A 360 8.47 -26.91 -60.45
N LEU A 361 8.71 -27.70 -61.51
CA LEU A 361 7.66 -28.54 -62.09
C LEU A 361 7.14 -29.54 -61.04
N GLY A 362 5.83 -29.78 -61.04
CA GLY A 362 5.16 -30.64 -60.06
C GLY A 362 4.56 -29.88 -58.88
N LEU A 363 4.23 -30.62 -57.82
CA LEU A 363 3.57 -30.08 -56.63
C LEU A 363 4.59 -29.39 -55.71
N THR A 364 4.36 -28.12 -55.40
CA THR A 364 5.13 -27.35 -54.42
C THR A 364 4.19 -26.84 -53.33
N ASN A 365 4.62 -26.98 -52.07
CA ASN A 365 3.92 -26.38 -50.93
C ASN A 365 4.52 -25.01 -50.65
N VAL A 366 3.75 -23.95 -50.88
CA VAL A 366 4.10 -22.60 -50.45
C VAL A 366 3.77 -22.49 -48.97
N VAL A 367 4.77 -22.25 -48.15
CA VAL A 367 4.64 -22.04 -46.70
C VAL A 367 4.76 -20.56 -46.43
N VAL A 368 3.72 -19.99 -45.83
CA VAL A 368 3.68 -18.58 -45.40
C VAL A 368 3.59 -18.54 -43.89
N ARG A 369 4.56 -17.90 -43.25
CA ARG A 369 4.60 -17.65 -41.81
C ARG A 369 4.45 -16.17 -41.55
N VAL A 370 3.58 -15.81 -40.62
CA VAL A 370 3.49 -14.45 -40.08
C VAL A 370 3.84 -14.46 -38.61
N THR A 371 4.56 -13.43 -38.16
CA THR A 371 5.04 -13.29 -36.78
C THR A 371 4.83 -11.85 -36.30
N ASP A 372 4.29 -11.66 -35.09
CA ASP A 372 4.18 -10.33 -34.46
C ASP A 372 5.50 -9.88 -33.80
N ASP A 373 5.45 -8.72 -33.13
CA ASP A 373 6.54 -8.14 -32.36
C ASP A 373 6.92 -8.95 -31.11
N LEU A 374 6.02 -9.80 -30.61
CA LEU A 374 6.22 -10.68 -29.46
C LEU A 374 6.64 -12.11 -29.85
N GLY A 375 6.79 -12.39 -31.13
CA GLY A 375 7.15 -13.70 -31.66
C GLY A 375 5.99 -14.71 -31.74
N ASN A 376 4.73 -14.30 -31.53
CA ASN A 376 3.58 -15.15 -31.82
C ASN A 376 3.49 -15.36 -33.33
N SER A 377 3.37 -16.62 -33.76
CA SER A 377 3.41 -16.94 -35.19
C SER A 377 2.30 -17.86 -35.65
N ARG A 378 1.85 -17.62 -36.88
CA ARG A 378 0.88 -18.44 -37.60
C ARG A 378 1.50 -18.90 -38.91
N VAL A 379 1.29 -20.16 -39.26
CA VAL A 379 1.78 -20.74 -40.53
C VAL A 379 0.59 -21.20 -41.34
N MET A 380 0.58 -20.89 -42.63
CA MET A 380 -0.34 -21.46 -43.60
C MET A 380 0.42 -22.05 -44.78
N THR A 381 -0.02 -23.22 -45.24
CA THR A 381 0.53 -23.90 -46.40
C THR A 381 -0.48 -23.88 -47.55
N ARG A 382 -0.02 -23.48 -48.75
CA ARG A 382 -0.81 -23.50 -49.98
C ARG A 382 -0.12 -24.39 -51.02
N PRO A 383 -0.71 -25.54 -51.41
CA PRO A 383 -0.19 -26.34 -52.50
C PRO A 383 -0.39 -25.63 -53.84
N VAL A 384 0.62 -25.70 -54.69
CA VAL A 384 0.63 -25.16 -56.06
C VAL A 384 1.17 -26.26 -56.97
N LEU A 385 0.40 -26.62 -57.99
CA LEU A 385 0.85 -27.55 -59.02
C LEU A 385 1.40 -26.75 -60.20
N ARG A 386 2.67 -26.92 -60.54
CA ARG A 386 3.18 -26.46 -61.82
C ARG A 386 3.10 -27.58 -62.84
N ASP A 387 2.32 -27.39 -63.91
CA ASP A 387 2.27 -28.31 -65.04
C ASP A 387 3.37 -28.02 -66.07
N ARG A 388 3.48 -28.90 -67.07
CA ARG A 388 4.58 -28.88 -68.05
C ARG A 388 4.37 -27.87 -69.16
#